data_AF-A0A662U3A7-F1
#
_entry.id   AF-A0A662U3A7-F1
#
_cell.length_a   1.000
_cell.length_b   1.000
_cell.length_c   1.000
_cell.angle_alpha   90.00
_cell.angle_beta   90.00
_cell.angle_gamma   90.00
#
_symmetry.space_group_name_H-M   'P 1'
#
loop_
_entity.id
_entity.type
_entity.pdbx_description
1 polymer ?
#
loop_
_entity_poly.entity_id
_entity_poly.type
_entity_poly.pdbx_seq_one_letter_code
_entity_poly.pdbx_strand_id
1 'polypeptide(L)'
;MLQKTITLEKDNVLKITGPASFVLEKGAVRIFGFRAEPPFKYVVPSYKSLPLVASEKSCLNIVLGEGASVSIVEKDTINVWEDLVGKILKLDKPLIIITIGTVDSGKSSLTLLIANTAVGMGYKTSIIDADIGQADIGPPTFITLGVLDKQVVSLTEVKPATYSFVGTTTPYRVMDKVIAAILKLLAKAFNLGSQVIIINTDGWFKGRKAVEAKLQTIFHVKPHVVFIIKKENCINEVDMLFNYLNKFNVNAIVVESPKDIKERSI
;
A
#
# COMPACT_ATOMS: atom_id res chain seq x y z
N MET A 1 -7.73 -14.75 26.72
CA MET A 1 -8.16 -14.23 25.41
C MET A 1 -9.58 -13.71 25.56
N LEU A 2 -9.87 -12.51 25.05
CA LEU A 2 -11.19 -11.90 25.15
C LEU A 2 -11.94 -12.11 23.83
N GLN A 3 -13.14 -12.65 23.88
CA GLN A 3 -14.02 -12.77 22.72
C GLN A 3 -15.03 -11.62 22.69
N LYS A 4 -15.21 -11.01 21.52
CA LYS A 4 -16.20 -9.94 21.28
C LYS A 4 -16.96 -10.20 19.99
N THR A 5 -18.26 -9.99 20.01
CA THR A 5 -19.07 -9.90 18.80
C THR A 5 -19.33 -8.43 18.51
N ILE A 6 -18.99 -7.98 17.30
CA ILE A 6 -19.17 -6.60 16.86
C ILE A 6 -20.10 -6.58 15.66
N THR A 7 -21.13 -5.72 15.74
CA THR A 7 -21.93 -5.34 14.58
C THR A 7 -21.38 -4.02 14.04
N LEU A 8 -21.01 -4.00 12.77
CA LEU A 8 -20.47 -2.84 12.07
C LEU A 8 -21.52 -2.35 11.08
N GLU A 9 -22.02 -1.13 11.28
CA GLU A 9 -22.92 -0.48 10.34
C GLU A 9 -22.18 -0.10 9.06
N LYS A 10 -22.92 0.06 7.95
CA LYS A 10 -22.35 0.40 6.64
C LYS A 10 -21.48 1.65 6.72
N ASP A 11 -20.37 1.65 5.98
CA ASP A 11 -19.37 2.73 5.87
C ASP A 11 -18.54 3.00 7.15
N ASN A 12 -18.88 2.39 8.28
CA ASN A 12 -18.04 2.44 9.47
C ASN A 12 -16.78 1.60 9.28
N VAL A 13 -15.71 2.03 9.96
CA VAL A 13 -14.41 1.36 9.93
C VAL A 13 -14.13 0.74 11.28
N LEU A 14 -13.96 -0.57 11.30
CA LEU A 14 -13.44 -1.31 12.45
C LEU A 14 -11.93 -1.45 12.30
N LYS A 15 -11.15 -0.83 13.19
CA LYS A 15 -9.71 -1.06 13.28
C LYS A 15 -9.44 -2.20 14.24
N ILE A 16 -8.64 -3.17 13.80
CA ILE A 16 -8.19 -4.30 14.61
C ILE A 16 -6.68 -4.27 14.69
N THR A 17 -6.14 -4.02 15.89
CA THR A 17 -4.71 -4.08 16.18
C THR A 17 -4.38 -5.44 16.77
N GLY A 18 -3.49 -6.19 16.12
CA GLY A 18 -3.12 -7.53 16.57
C GLY A 18 -2.20 -7.56 17.79
N PRO A 19 -1.99 -8.76 18.38
CA PRO A 19 -2.38 -10.07 17.85
C PRO A 19 -3.86 -10.39 18.08
N ALA A 20 -4.61 -10.64 17.00
CA ALA A 20 -6.04 -10.92 17.07
C ALA A 20 -6.46 -11.89 15.95
N SER A 21 -7.64 -12.49 16.07
CA SER A 21 -8.28 -13.16 14.94
C SER A 21 -9.74 -12.76 14.86
N PHE A 22 -10.30 -12.78 13.67
CA PHE A 22 -11.72 -12.54 13.49
C PHE A 22 -12.34 -13.49 12.46
N VAL A 23 -13.65 -13.70 12.62
CA VAL A 23 -14.51 -14.41 11.67
C VAL A 23 -15.62 -13.45 11.26
N LEU A 24 -15.83 -13.29 9.96
CA LEU A 24 -16.97 -12.58 9.40
C LEU A 24 -18.13 -13.57 9.27
N GLU A 25 -19.18 -13.37 10.07
CA GLU A 25 -20.34 -14.26 10.13
C GLU A 25 -21.43 -13.85 9.14
N LYS A 26 -21.62 -12.54 8.95
CA LYS A 26 -22.65 -11.95 8.10
C LYS A 26 -22.19 -10.62 7.50
N GLY A 27 -22.72 -10.29 6.33
CA GLY A 27 -22.45 -9.05 5.62
C GLY A 27 -21.20 -9.12 4.74
N ALA A 28 -20.63 -7.97 4.40
CA ALA A 28 -19.43 -7.85 3.59
C ALA A 28 -18.56 -6.68 4.06
N VAL A 29 -17.25 -6.92 4.18
CA VAL A 29 -16.27 -5.89 4.57
C VAL A 29 -15.15 -5.78 3.55
N ARG A 30 -14.48 -4.62 3.50
CA ARG A 30 -13.28 -4.39 2.70
C ARG A 30 -12.06 -4.22 3.58
N ILE A 31 -10.96 -4.88 3.21
CA ILE A 31 -9.66 -4.80 3.88
C ILE A 31 -8.64 -4.32 2.86
N PHE A 32 -8.32 -3.02 2.87
CA PHE A 32 -7.48 -2.42 1.81
C PHE A 32 -7.94 -2.85 0.40
N GLY A 33 -9.22 -2.66 0.10
CA GLY A 33 -9.83 -3.04 -1.19
C GLY A 33 -10.16 -4.52 -1.37
N PHE A 34 -9.59 -5.45 -0.57
CA PHE A 34 -9.98 -6.86 -0.59
C PHE A 34 -11.41 -7.01 -0.09
N ARG A 35 -12.32 -7.54 -0.91
CA ARG A 35 -13.72 -7.79 -0.51
C ARG A 35 -13.83 -9.14 0.18
N ALA A 36 -14.19 -9.12 1.46
CA ALA A 36 -14.42 -10.31 2.27
C ALA A 36 -15.93 -10.53 2.47
N GLU A 37 -16.37 -11.75 2.22
CA GLU A 37 -17.75 -12.24 2.43
C GLU A 37 -17.69 -13.60 3.17
N PRO A 38 -18.71 -13.96 3.97
CA PRO A 38 -18.73 -15.25 4.66
C PRO A 38 -18.65 -16.45 3.70
N PRO A 39 -17.95 -17.54 4.07
CA PRO A 39 -17.14 -17.68 5.28
C PRO A 39 -15.76 -17.04 5.11
N PHE A 40 -15.41 -16.10 6.00
CA PHE A 40 -14.08 -15.48 6.00
C PHE A 40 -13.51 -15.42 7.41
N LYS A 41 -12.27 -15.89 7.58
CA LYS A 41 -11.51 -15.85 8.82
C LYS A 41 -10.12 -15.32 8.54
N TYR A 42 -9.61 -14.47 9.42
CA TYR A 42 -8.26 -13.93 9.27
C TYR A 42 -7.58 -13.74 10.64
N VAL A 43 -6.26 -13.89 10.65
CA VAL A 43 -5.41 -13.65 11.83
C VAL A 43 -4.63 -12.37 11.61
N VAL A 44 -4.82 -11.40 12.50
CA VAL A 44 -4.09 -10.13 12.53
C VAL A 44 -2.82 -10.32 13.34
N PRO A 45 -1.62 -10.26 12.73
CA PRO A 45 -0.35 -10.40 13.45
C PRO A 45 -0.11 -9.29 14.48
N SER A 46 0.75 -9.53 15.47
CA SER A 46 1.06 -8.60 16.56
C SER A 46 1.60 -7.24 16.12
N TYR A 47 2.26 -7.19 14.97
CA TYR A 47 2.86 -5.98 14.39
C TYR A 47 1.97 -5.27 13.36
N LYS A 48 0.72 -5.73 13.17
CA LYS A 48 -0.19 -5.19 12.14
C LYS A 48 -1.45 -4.61 12.75
N SER A 49 -1.95 -3.55 12.14
CA SER A 49 -3.29 -3.02 12.33
C SER A 49 -4.05 -3.12 11.00
N LEU A 50 -5.29 -3.61 11.04
CA LEU A 50 -6.14 -3.79 9.87
C LEU A 50 -7.41 -2.96 9.98
N PRO A 51 -7.68 -2.06 9.03
CA PRO A 51 -8.99 -1.43 8.88
C PRO A 51 -9.93 -2.36 8.11
N LEU A 52 -11.11 -2.59 8.66
CA LEU A 52 -12.22 -3.27 8.02
C LEU A 52 -13.31 -2.24 7.75
N VAL A 53 -13.54 -1.90 6.49
CA VAL A 53 -14.58 -0.97 6.08
C VAL A 53 -15.86 -1.76 5.76
N ALA A 54 -16.96 -1.51 6.46
CA ALA A 54 -18.22 -2.18 6.17
C ALA A 54 -18.79 -1.75 4.81
N SER A 55 -19.03 -2.72 3.91
CA SER A 55 -19.78 -2.49 2.67
C SER A 55 -21.29 -2.46 2.91
N GLU A 56 -21.71 -3.16 3.95
CA GLU A 56 -23.08 -3.28 4.45
C GLU A 56 -23.03 -3.64 5.94
N LYS A 57 -24.20 -3.70 6.58
CA LYS A 57 -24.30 -4.11 7.99
C LYS A 57 -23.70 -5.51 8.15
N SER A 58 -22.60 -5.59 8.92
CA SER A 58 -21.76 -6.78 9.02
C SER A 58 -21.57 -7.21 10.47
N CYS A 59 -21.45 -8.52 10.70
CA CYS A 59 -21.26 -9.09 12.03
C CYS A 59 -19.95 -9.88 12.10
N LEU A 60 -19.10 -9.54 13.07
CA LEU A 60 -17.77 -10.12 13.24
C LEU A 60 -17.61 -10.70 14.66
N ASN A 61 -17.09 -11.92 14.72
CA ASN A 61 -16.62 -12.53 15.96
C ASN A 61 -15.11 -12.37 16.05
N ILE A 62 -14.63 -11.68 17.09
CA ILE A 62 -13.22 -11.30 17.25
C ILE A 62 -12.67 -11.91 18.53
N VAL A 63 -11.49 -12.52 18.43
CA VAL A 63 -10.71 -13.01 19.56
C VAL A 63 -9.46 -12.15 19.68
N LEU A 64 -9.34 -11.45 20.81
CA LEU A 64 -8.23 -10.57 21.12
C LEU A 64 -7.17 -11.30 21.97
N GLY A 65 -5.93 -11.25 21.49
CA GLY A 65 -4.73 -11.61 22.23
C GLY A 65 -4.25 -10.50 23.14
N GLU A 66 -3.09 -10.70 23.74
CA GLU A 66 -2.47 -9.74 24.64
C GLU A 66 -2.05 -8.45 23.91
N GLY A 67 -2.37 -7.28 24.47
CA GLY A 67 -2.08 -5.98 23.86
C GLY A 67 -2.88 -5.65 22.60
N ALA A 68 -3.82 -6.51 22.20
CA ALA A 68 -4.69 -6.26 21.05
C ALA A 68 -5.81 -5.28 21.40
N SER A 69 -6.22 -4.49 20.42
CA SER A 69 -7.29 -3.49 20.59
C SER A 69 -8.19 -3.44 19.37
N VAL A 70 -9.43 -3.00 19.60
CA VAL A 70 -10.42 -2.74 18.56
C VAL A 70 -11.06 -1.38 18.79
N SER A 71 -11.26 -0.63 17.71
CA SER A 71 -11.98 0.63 17.74
C SER A 71 -12.84 0.76 16.50
N ILE A 72 -13.99 1.41 16.64
CA ILE A 72 -14.88 1.74 15.53
C ILE A 72 -14.77 3.25 15.32
N VAL A 73 -14.55 3.65 14.08
CA VAL A 73 -14.42 5.05 13.68
C VAL A 73 -15.33 5.31 12.49
N GLU A 74 -16.04 6.43 12.52
CA GLU A 74 -16.77 6.93 11.36
C GLU A 74 -15.81 7.75 10.48
N LYS A 75 -15.80 7.48 9.17
CA LYS A 75 -14.99 8.20 8.17
C LYS A 75 -13.51 8.34 8.56
N ASP A 76 -12.79 7.22 8.49
CA ASP A 76 -11.33 7.17 8.71
C ASP A 76 -10.55 7.58 7.45
N THR A 77 -9.24 7.84 7.60
CA THR A 77 -8.31 8.10 6.49
C THR A 77 -8.42 7.05 5.37
N ILE A 78 -8.70 5.78 5.72
CA ILE A 78 -8.85 4.73 4.72
C ILE A 78 -10.02 5.00 3.74
N ASN A 79 -11.12 5.60 4.19
CA ASN A 79 -12.24 5.93 3.30
C ASN A 79 -11.83 6.98 2.26
N VAL A 80 -11.06 7.99 2.70
CA VAL A 80 -10.51 9.02 1.80
C VAL A 80 -9.59 8.39 0.75
N TRP A 81 -8.77 7.42 1.17
CA TRP A 81 -7.93 6.67 0.25
C TRP A 81 -8.76 5.84 -0.75
N GLU A 82 -9.80 5.11 -0.30
CA GLU A 82 -10.68 4.34 -1.19
C GLU A 82 -11.30 5.23 -2.28
N ASP A 83 -11.82 6.40 -1.91
CA ASP A 83 -12.44 7.34 -2.84
C ASP A 83 -11.45 7.89 -3.87
N LEU A 84 -10.24 8.27 -3.44
CA LEU A 84 -9.19 8.77 -4.32
C LEU A 84 -8.70 7.69 -5.28
N VAL A 85 -8.44 6.49 -4.78
CA VAL A 85 -8.02 5.34 -5.58
C VAL A 85 -9.08 5.00 -6.63
N GLY A 86 -10.37 4.98 -6.25
CA GLY A 86 -11.47 4.74 -7.18
C GLY A 86 -11.57 5.77 -8.31
N LYS A 87 -11.20 7.04 -8.06
CA LYS A 87 -11.12 8.08 -9.11
C LYS A 87 -9.90 7.87 -10.02
N ILE A 88 -8.73 7.62 -9.44
CA ILE A 88 -7.47 7.46 -10.19
C ILE A 88 -7.49 6.22 -11.09
N LEU A 89 -8.12 5.13 -10.66
CA LEU A 89 -8.23 3.93 -11.47
C LEU A 89 -9.16 4.07 -12.68
N LYS A 90 -9.89 5.19 -12.83
CA LYS A 90 -10.67 5.51 -14.05
C LYS A 90 -9.85 6.20 -15.15
N LEU A 91 -8.62 6.64 -14.86
CA LEU A 91 -7.72 7.17 -15.87
C LEU A 91 -7.37 6.10 -16.91
N ASP A 92 -6.92 6.55 -18.08
CA ASP A 92 -6.52 5.67 -19.19
C ASP A 92 -5.42 4.70 -18.79
N LYS A 93 -5.40 3.56 -19.49
CA LYS A 93 -4.42 2.49 -19.31
C LYS A 93 -3.42 2.50 -20.46
N PRO A 94 -2.16 2.09 -20.24
CA PRO A 94 -1.63 1.59 -18.97
C PRO A 94 -1.36 2.69 -17.95
N LEU A 95 -1.69 2.44 -16.69
CA LEU A 95 -1.57 3.39 -15.59
C LEU A 95 -0.39 3.01 -14.68
N ILE A 96 0.61 3.88 -14.61
CA ILE A 96 1.77 3.74 -13.71
C ILE A 96 1.58 4.65 -12.50
N ILE A 97 1.66 4.08 -11.30
CA ILE A 97 1.48 4.78 -10.04
C ILE A 97 2.73 4.56 -9.18
N ILE A 98 3.29 5.63 -8.61
CA ILE A 98 4.35 5.55 -7.59
C ILE A 98 3.78 5.91 -6.22
N THR A 99 4.13 5.17 -5.18
CA THR A 99 3.82 5.53 -3.78
C THR A 99 5.07 5.90 -2.99
N ILE A 100 5.07 7.09 -2.38
CA ILE A 100 6.19 7.68 -1.63
C ILE A 100 5.75 8.06 -0.22
N GLY A 101 6.66 8.01 0.75
CA GLY A 101 6.41 8.27 2.16
C GLY A 101 7.51 7.68 3.04
N THR A 102 7.59 8.13 4.29
CA THR A 102 8.56 7.61 5.27
C THR A 102 8.26 6.16 5.68
N VAL A 103 9.20 5.53 6.39
CA VAL A 103 8.95 4.22 7.04
C VAL A 103 7.69 4.31 7.90
N ASP A 104 6.87 3.25 7.84
CA ASP A 104 5.61 3.16 8.61
C ASP A 104 4.64 4.34 8.38
N SER A 105 4.60 4.88 7.16
CA SER A 105 3.56 5.84 6.74
C SER A 105 2.34 5.17 6.11
N GLY A 106 2.38 3.85 5.87
CA GLY A 106 1.29 3.12 5.22
C GLY A 106 1.41 2.98 3.70
N LYS A 107 2.60 3.19 3.11
CA LYS A 107 2.87 2.99 1.66
C LYS A 107 2.45 1.61 1.16
N SER A 108 2.88 0.55 1.85
CA SER A 108 2.52 -0.82 1.49
C SER A 108 1.01 -1.05 1.58
N SER A 109 0.34 -0.45 2.56
CA SER A 109 -1.13 -0.51 2.71
C SER A 109 -1.85 0.23 1.58
N LEU A 110 -1.38 1.41 1.18
CA LEU A 110 -1.91 2.15 0.03
C LEU A 110 -1.66 1.39 -1.27
N THR A 111 -0.47 0.81 -1.44
CA THR A 111 -0.12 -0.06 -2.57
C THR A 111 -1.09 -1.23 -2.66
N LEU A 112 -1.34 -1.92 -1.54
CA LEU A 112 -2.28 -3.04 -1.47
C LEU A 112 -3.71 -2.59 -1.82
N LEU A 113 -4.15 -1.44 -1.30
CA LEU A 113 -5.45 -0.86 -1.62
C LEU A 113 -5.61 -0.58 -3.11
N ILE A 114 -4.64 0.09 -3.73
CA ILE A 114 -4.64 0.39 -5.17
C ILE A 114 -4.69 -0.93 -5.96
N ALA A 115 -3.84 -1.89 -5.61
CA ALA A 115 -3.74 -3.15 -6.33
C ALA A 115 -5.02 -3.98 -6.23
N ASN A 116 -5.58 -4.17 -5.04
CA ASN A 116 -6.83 -4.89 -4.83
C ASN A 116 -8.01 -4.21 -5.52
N THR A 117 -8.08 -2.89 -5.47
CA THR A 117 -9.16 -2.14 -6.14
C THR A 117 -9.06 -2.30 -7.65
N ALA A 118 -7.84 -2.22 -8.22
CA ALA A 118 -7.61 -2.42 -9.65
C ALA A 118 -7.98 -3.84 -10.12
N VAL A 119 -7.57 -4.86 -9.36
CA VAL A 119 -7.94 -6.27 -9.63
C VAL A 119 -9.45 -6.47 -9.51
N GLY A 120 -10.09 -5.87 -8.50
CA GLY A 120 -11.54 -5.92 -8.34
C GLY A 120 -12.32 -5.26 -9.48
N MET A 121 -11.71 -4.30 -10.17
CA MET A 121 -12.24 -3.69 -11.41
C MET A 121 -11.91 -4.50 -12.67
N GLY A 122 -11.25 -5.66 -12.54
CA GLY A 122 -10.89 -6.53 -13.65
C GLY A 122 -9.60 -6.14 -14.39
N TYR A 123 -8.80 -5.20 -13.85
CA TYR A 123 -7.55 -4.80 -14.49
C TYR A 123 -6.42 -5.77 -14.18
N LYS A 124 -5.65 -6.14 -15.23
CA LYS A 124 -4.40 -6.87 -15.05
C LYS A 124 -3.40 -5.98 -14.30
N THR A 125 -3.02 -6.38 -13.09
CA THR A 125 -2.32 -5.49 -12.16
C THR A 125 -0.99 -6.09 -11.73
N SER A 126 0.03 -5.25 -11.63
CA SER A 126 1.36 -5.62 -11.14
C SER A 126 1.89 -4.64 -10.13
N ILE A 127 2.73 -5.15 -9.23
CA ILE A 127 3.43 -4.35 -8.23
C ILE A 127 4.92 -4.52 -8.46
N ILE A 128 5.64 -3.41 -8.57
CA ILE A 128 7.09 -3.39 -8.46
C ILE A 128 7.40 -2.97 -7.02
N ASP A 129 7.80 -3.93 -6.20
CA ASP A 129 8.22 -3.70 -4.83
C ASP A 129 9.70 -3.30 -4.81
N ALA A 130 9.95 -2.01 -4.67
CA ALA A 130 11.26 -1.38 -4.67
C ALA A 130 11.73 -0.93 -3.27
N ASP A 131 11.06 -1.39 -2.21
CA ASP A 131 11.60 -1.27 -0.85
C ASP A 131 12.67 -2.35 -0.62
N ILE A 132 13.90 -2.08 -1.04
CA ILE A 132 15.02 -3.02 -0.91
C ILE A 132 15.41 -3.33 0.55
N GLY A 133 14.94 -2.53 1.52
CA GLY A 133 15.20 -2.73 2.94
C GLY A 133 14.13 -3.57 3.64
N GLN A 134 12.85 -3.31 3.34
CA GLN A 134 11.69 -3.96 3.96
C GLN A 134 10.72 -4.50 2.91
N ALA A 135 11.24 -5.24 1.93
CA ALA A 135 10.45 -5.85 0.86
C ALA A 135 9.31 -6.71 1.45
N ASP A 136 8.10 -6.53 0.91
CA ASP A 136 6.92 -7.31 1.29
C ASP A 136 6.70 -8.51 0.35
N ILE A 137 7.07 -8.42 -0.94
CA ILE A 137 6.81 -9.47 -1.95
C ILE A 137 8.00 -10.44 -2.11
N GLY A 138 9.21 -9.88 -2.18
CA GLY A 138 10.44 -10.65 -2.38
C GLY A 138 11.39 -10.53 -1.20
N PRO A 139 12.57 -11.15 -1.29
CA PRO A 139 13.58 -11.01 -0.25
C PRO A 139 14.18 -9.58 -0.23
N PRO A 140 14.68 -9.11 0.92
CA PRO A 140 15.47 -7.88 0.99
C PRO A 140 16.64 -7.90 0.01
N THR A 141 17.15 -6.72 -0.37
CA THR A 141 18.21 -6.51 -1.39
C THR A 141 17.80 -6.78 -2.85
N PHE A 142 16.54 -7.15 -3.09
CA PHE A 142 15.96 -7.28 -4.42
C PHE A 142 14.82 -6.28 -4.62
N ILE A 143 14.64 -5.89 -5.87
CA ILE A 143 13.39 -5.28 -6.35
C ILE A 143 12.59 -6.38 -7.04
N THR A 144 11.31 -6.49 -6.71
CA THR A 144 10.49 -7.62 -7.12
C THR A 144 9.30 -7.16 -7.95
N LEU A 145 9.08 -7.82 -9.09
CA LEU A 145 7.84 -7.69 -9.84
C LEU A 145 6.87 -8.78 -9.37
N GLY A 146 5.79 -8.39 -8.70
CA GLY A 146 4.66 -9.23 -8.37
C GLY A 146 3.50 -9.03 -9.36
N VAL A 147 2.75 -10.09 -9.64
CA VAL A 147 1.55 -10.04 -10.48
C VAL A 147 0.35 -10.52 -9.66
N LEU A 148 -0.76 -9.81 -9.75
CA LEU A 148 -1.99 -10.16 -9.05
C LEU A 148 -3.01 -10.70 -10.05
N ASP A 149 -3.42 -11.95 -9.83
CA ASP A 149 -4.54 -12.62 -10.51
C ASP A 149 -5.85 -12.51 -9.71
N LYS A 150 -5.76 -12.23 -8.41
CA LYS A 150 -6.87 -12.03 -7.48
C LYS A 150 -6.49 -11.04 -6.38
N GLN A 151 -7.49 -10.56 -5.66
CA GLN A 151 -7.26 -9.73 -4.47
C GLN A 151 -6.57 -10.55 -3.37
N VAL A 152 -5.74 -9.88 -2.55
CA VAL A 152 -4.99 -10.49 -1.43
C VAL A 152 -5.11 -9.62 -0.17
N VAL A 153 -4.93 -10.20 1.01
CA VAL A 153 -5.01 -9.46 2.29
C VAL A 153 -3.64 -8.92 2.73
N SER A 154 -2.58 -9.43 2.13
CA SER A 154 -1.19 -9.02 2.38
C SER A 154 -0.38 -9.01 1.09
N LEU A 155 0.55 -8.06 0.96
CA LEU A 155 1.51 -8.04 -0.16
C LEU A 155 2.40 -9.30 -0.18
N THR A 156 2.64 -9.91 0.97
CA THR A 156 3.38 -11.18 1.09
C THR A 156 2.71 -12.37 0.39
N GLU A 157 1.43 -12.26 0.05
CA GLU A 157 0.70 -13.30 -0.71
C GLU A 157 0.83 -13.10 -2.23
N VAL A 158 1.36 -11.96 -2.68
CA VAL A 158 1.53 -11.67 -4.12
C VAL A 158 2.59 -12.59 -4.70
N LYS A 159 2.25 -13.28 -5.78
CA LYS A 159 3.20 -14.18 -6.46
C LYS A 159 4.28 -13.37 -7.17
N PRO A 160 5.57 -13.60 -6.86
CA PRO A 160 6.66 -12.96 -7.57
C PRO A 160 6.78 -13.55 -8.98
N ALA A 161 6.84 -12.69 -9.99
CA ALA A 161 7.05 -13.06 -11.39
C ALA A 161 8.52 -12.97 -11.80
N THR A 162 9.26 -11.98 -11.30
CA THR A 162 10.71 -11.88 -11.50
C THR A 162 11.34 -10.95 -10.47
N TYR A 163 12.65 -11.08 -10.29
CA TYR A 163 13.44 -10.27 -9.36
C TYR A 163 14.55 -9.51 -10.09
N SER A 164 15.02 -8.43 -9.48
CA SER A 164 16.25 -7.74 -9.86
C SER A 164 17.10 -7.51 -8.62
N PHE A 165 18.30 -8.10 -8.60
CA PHE A 165 19.22 -7.99 -7.46
C PHE A 165 19.86 -6.60 -7.42
N VAL A 166 19.81 -5.94 -6.26
CA VAL A 166 20.48 -4.67 -5.97
C VAL A 166 21.70 -4.88 -5.09
N GLY A 167 21.63 -5.83 -4.14
CA GLY A 167 22.76 -6.24 -3.29
C GLY A 167 23.01 -5.35 -2.08
N THR A 168 22.05 -4.51 -1.71
CA THR A 168 22.07 -3.73 -0.47
C THR A 168 20.64 -3.44 -0.01
N THR A 169 20.47 -3.17 1.28
CA THR A 169 19.19 -2.78 1.89
C THR A 169 18.98 -1.27 1.94
N THR A 170 19.94 -0.47 1.45
CA THR A 170 19.84 1.00 1.43
C THR A 170 20.03 1.59 0.03
N PRO A 171 19.15 2.52 -0.40
CA PRO A 171 19.23 3.10 -1.74
C PRO A 171 20.28 4.21 -1.89
N TYR A 172 20.83 4.75 -0.77
CA TYR A 172 21.64 5.99 -0.72
C TYR A 172 22.80 6.07 -1.73
N ARG A 173 23.42 4.94 -2.09
CA ARG A 173 24.60 4.88 -3.00
C ARG A 173 24.36 4.07 -4.28
N VAL A 174 23.13 3.63 -4.51
CA VAL A 174 22.79 2.70 -5.61
C VAL A 174 21.52 3.11 -6.34
N MET A 175 21.18 4.40 -6.31
CA MET A 175 19.96 4.92 -6.95
C MET A 175 19.91 4.63 -8.44
N ASP A 176 21.04 4.68 -9.13
CA ASP A 176 21.21 4.27 -10.52
C ASP A 176 20.79 2.80 -10.73
N LYS A 177 21.25 1.88 -9.87
CA LYS A 177 20.88 0.46 -9.93
C LYS A 177 19.41 0.24 -9.60
N VAL A 178 18.87 0.96 -8.61
CA VAL A 178 17.45 0.91 -8.23
C VAL A 178 16.58 1.35 -9.40
N ILE A 179 16.89 2.49 -10.03
CA ILE A 179 16.14 3.01 -11.17
C ILE A 179 16.25 2.04 -12.36
N ALA A 180 17.45 1.56 -12.69
CA ALA A 180 17.64 0.59 -13.77
C ALA A 180 16.83 -0.70 -13.55
N ALA A 181 16.80 -1.21 -12.32
CA ALA A 181 15.99 -2.36 -11.93
C ALA A 181 14.49 -2.08 -12.07
N ILE A 182 13.99 -0.94 -11.59
CA ILE A 182 12.58 -0.54 -11.75
C ILE A 182 12.22 -0.48 -13.25
N LEU A 183 13.03 0.17 -14.08
CA LEU A 183 12.76 0.29 -15.53
C LEU A 183 12.76 -1.07 -16.23
N LYS A 184 13.68 -1.96 -15.88
CA LYS A 184 13.72 -3.35 -16.39
C LYS A 184 12.44 -4.11 -16.02
N LEU A 185 11.99 -4.00 -14.78
CA LEU A 185 10.77 -4.67 -14.30
C LEU A 185 9.51 -4.05 -14.87
N LEU A 186 9.51 -2.73 -15.11
CA LEU A 186 8.43 -2.01 -15.77
C LEU A 186 8.23 -2.51 -17.21
N ALA A 187 9.33 -2.64 -17.98
CA ALA A 187 9.29 -3.25 -19.31
C ALA A 187 8.74 -4.68 -19.28
N LYS A 188 9.12 -5.49 -18.27
CA LYS A 188 8.58 -6.84 -18.09
C LYS A 188 7.08 -6.83 -17.76
N ALA A 189 6.61 -5.92 -16.91
CA ALA A 189 5.20 -5.77 -16.59
C ALA A 189 4.38 -5.40 -17.83
N PHE A 190 4.87 -4.50 -18.68
CA PHE A 190 4.24 -4.19 -19.97
C PHE A 190 4.17 -5.40 -20.90
N ASN A 191 5.24 -6.18 -21.01
CA ASN A 191 5.24 -7.41 -21.81
C ASN A 191 4.27 -8.47 -21.27
N LEU A 192 3.97 -8.43 -19.98
CA LEU A 192 2.92 -9.26 -19.37
C LEU A 192 1.52 -8.68 -19.61
N GLY A 193 1.36 -7.51 -20.23
CA GLY A 193 0.07 -6.88 -20.50
C GLY A 193 -0.55 -6.20 -19.28
N SER A 194 0.26 -5.82 -18.28
CA SER A 194 -0.23 -5.14 -17.09
C SER A 194 -0.84 -3.78 -17.45
N GLN A 195 -2.10 -3.58 -17.07
CA GLN A 195 -2.85 -2.35 -17.27
C GLN A 195 -2.62 -1.37 -16.13
N VAL A 196 -2.44 -1.85 -14.90
CA VAL A 196 -2.11 -1.02 -13.73
C VAL A 196 -0.80 -1.52 -13.13
N ILE A 197 0.17 -0.63 -12.97
CA ILE A 197 1.49 -0.94 -12.41
C ILE A 197 1.74 0.01 -11.24
N ILE A 198 1.84 -0.55 -10.03
CA ILE A 198 2.14 0.21 -8.82
C ILE A 198 3.60 0.00 -8.46
N ILE A 199 4.34 1.06 -8.19
CA ILE A 199 5.72 1.01 -7.73
C ILE A 199 5.74 1.44 -6.26
N ASN A 200 5.91 0.46 -5.38
CA ASN A 200 6.10 0.69 -3.95
C ASN A 200 7.57 1.06 -3.70
N THR A 201 7.84 2.26 -3.17
CA THR A 201 9.20 2.73 -2.95
C THR A 201 9.65 2.53 -1.50
N ASP A 202 10.97 2.55 -1.29
CA ASP A 202 11.56 2.51 0.04
C ASP A 202 11.12 3.68 0.95
N GLY A 203 11.28 3.50 2.26
CA GLY A 203 10.97 4.52 3.27
C GLY A 203 11.97 5.67 3.44
N TRP A 204 13.04 5.75 2.63
CA TRP A 204 13.99 6.86 2.70
C TRP A 204 13.39 8.10 2.05
N PHE A 205 12.74 8.92 2.89
CA PHE A 205 12.10 10.17 2.49
C PHE A 205 12.42 11.33 3.44
N LYS A 206 13.58 11.25 4.10
CA LYS A 206 14.06 12.25 5.06
C LYS A 206 15.28 13.00 4.53
N GLY A 207 15.21 14.33 4.54
CA GLY A 207 16.25 15.23 4.06
C GLY A 207 16.27 15.41 2.53
N ARG A 208 16.99 16.45 2.07
CA ARG A 208 17.02 16.87 0.65
C ARG A 208 17.47 15.76 -0.31
N LYS A 209 18.51 15.00 0.06
CA LYS A 209 19.00 13.89 -0.77
C LYS A 209 17.96 12.80 -1.01
N ALA A 210 17.07 12.57 -0.03
CA ALA A 210 15.98 11.62 -0.19
C ALA A 210 14.95 12.15 -1.19
N VAL A 211 14.58 13.44 -1.10
CA VAL A 211 13.68 14.09 -2.06
C VAL A 211 14.27 14.06 -3.47
N GLU A 212 15.55 14.38 -3.62
CA GLU A 212 16.28 14.28 -4.90
C GLU A 212 16.24 12.86 -5.46
N ALA A 213 16.47 11.83 -4.64
CA ALA A 213 16.38 10.44 -5.06
C ALA A 213 14.97 10.05 -5.55
N LYS A 214 13.91 10.54 -4.90
CA LYS A 214 12.53 10.31 -5.36
C LYS A 214 12.25 11.06 -6.66
N LEU A 215 12.72 12.30 -6.82
CA LEU A 215 12.62 13.05 -8.08
C LEU A 215 13.32 12.31 -9.23
N GLN A 216 14.53 11.80 -9.01
CA GLN A 216 15.26 11.00 -10.00
C GLN A 216 14.43 9.79 -10.43
N THR A 217 13.87 9.05 -9.47
CA THR A 217 13.01 7.90 -9.77
C THR A 217 11.79 8.31 -10.60
N ILE A 218 11.08 9.36 -10.19
CA ILE A 218 9.87 9.85 -10.87
C ILE A 218 10.18 10.31 -12.29
N PHE A 219 11.26 11.08 -12.52
CA PHE A 219 11.57 11.60 -13.86
C PHE A 219 12.06 10.53 -14.83
N HIS A 220 12.70 9.47 -14.34
CA HIS A 220 13.08 8.33 -15.18
C HIS A 220 11.88 7.42 -15.48
N VAL A 221 11.05 7.13 -14.46
CA VAL A 221 9.88 6.25 -14.61
C VAL A 221 8.74 6.91 -15.39
N LYS A 222 8.57 8.24 -15.24
CA LYS A 222 7.46 9.03 -15.81
C LYS A 222 6.09 8.44 -15.45
N PRO A 223 5.76 8.32 -14.14
CA PRO A 223 4.48 7.80 -13.71
C PRO A 223 3.33 8.72 -14.13
N HIS A 224 2.13 8.15 -14.24
CA HIS A 224 0.91 8.92 -14.48
C HIS A 224 0.41 9.60 -13.20
N VAL A 225 0.65 8.97 -12.05
CA VAL A 225 0.26 9.49 -10.73
C VAL A 225 1.34 9.18 -9.70
N VAL A 226 1.61 10.15 -8.82
CA VAL A 226 2.47 9.99 -7.66
C VAL A 226 1.66 10.22 -6.39
N PHE A 227 1.46 9.18 -5.59
CA PHE A 227 0.93 9.33 -4.23
C PHE A 227 2.07 9.65 -3.26
N ILE A 228 1.91 10.72 -2.48
CA ILE A 228 2.84 11.13 -1.44
C ILE A 228 2.10 11.07 -0.10
N ILE A 229 2.54 10.18 0.79
CA ILE A 229 1.93 10.03 2.10
C ILE A 229 2.60 11.00 3.07
N LYS A 230 1.79 11.91 3.62
CA LYS A 230 2.20 12.90 4.61
C LYS A 230 2.09 12.33 6.02
N LYS A 231 3.18 12.45 6.77
CA LYS A 231 3.29 12.15 8.21
C LYS A 231 3.93 13.37 8.88
N GLU A 232 3.65 13.57 10.16
CA GLU A 232 4.14 14.75 10.93
C GLU A 232 5.65 14.95 10.82
N ASN A 233 6.39 13.83 10.75
CA ASN A 233 7.83 13.90 10.63
C ASN A 233 8.32 14.26 9.22
N CYS A 234 7.51 14.31 8.16
CA CYS A 234 8.00 14.53 6.79
C CYS A 234 7.27 15.61 5.96
N ILE A 235 6.34 16.37 6.57
CA ILE A 235 6.47 17.83 6.60
C ILE A 235 7.06 18.49 5.33
N ASN A 236 8.25 19.03 5.57
CA ASN A 236 9.04 19.79 4.63
C ASN A 236 9.42 18.98 3.37
N GLU A 237 9.69 17.69 3.50
CA GLU A 237 10.03 16.82 2.36
C GLU A 237 8.84 16.58 1.44
N VAL A 238 7.63 16.42 1.98
CA VAL A 238 6.38 16.33 1.22
C VAL A 238 6.16 17.63 0.43
N ASP A 239 6.22 18.77 1.10
CA ASP A 239 6.01 20.08 0.47
C ASP A 239 7.06 20.36 -0.60
N MET A 240 8.32 20.02 -0.33
CA MET A 240 9.41 20.15 -1.30
C MET A 240 9.17 19.31 -2.53
N LEU A 241 8.90 18.01 -2.36
CA LEU A 241 8.64 17.10 -3.48
C LEU A 241 7.42 17.55 -4.29
N PHE A 242 6.30 17.83 -3.62
CA PHE A 242 5.07 18.28 -4.26
C PHE A 242 5.25 19.55 -5.08
N ASN A 243 5.96 20.54 -4.54
CA ASN A 243 6.26 21.79 -5.25
C ASN A 243 7.14 21.58 -6.48
N TYR A 244 8.12 20.68 -6.43
CA TYR A 244 8.89 20.31 -7.62
C TYR A 244 8.01 19.63 -8.66
N LEU A 245 7.23 18.63 -8.28
CA LEU A 245 6.37 17.88 -9.20
C LEU A 245 5.34 18.78 -9.90
N ASN A 246 4.73 19.74 -9.19
CA ASN A 246 3.82 20.71 -9.78
C ASN A 246 4.49 21.58 -10.84
N LYS A 247 5.73 22.03 -10.62
CA LYS A 247 6.49 22.82 -11.62
C LYS A 247 6.75 22.05 -12.91
N PHE A 248 6.81 20.72 -12.84
CA PHE A 248 7.02 19.84 -13.99
C PHE A 248 5.71 19.18 -14.48
N ASN A 249 4.55 19.66 -14.04
CA ASN A 249 3.23 19.15 -14.42
C ASN A 249 3.06 17.63 -14.16
N VAL A 250 3.73 17.09 -13.13
CA VAL A 250 3.53 15.71 -12.70
C VAL A 250 2.31 15.67 -11.78
N ASN A 251 1.35 14.80 -12.07
CA ASN A 251 0.15 14.62 -11.26
C ASN A 251 0.51 13.96 -9.91
N ALA A 252 0.68 14.79 -8.88
CA ALA A 252 0.99 14.36 -7.53
C ALA A 252 -0.23 14.54 -6.61
N ILE A 253 -0.47 13.55 -5.75
CA ILE A 253 -1.59 13.53 -4.80
C ILE A 253 -1.01 13.31 -3.41
N VAL A 254 -1.20 14.30 -2.55
CA VAL A 254 -0.81 14.20 -1.14
C VAL A 254 -1.97 13.59 -0.35
N VAL A 255 -1.69 12.55 0.43
CA VAL A 255 -2.65 11.92 1.33
C VAL A 255 -2.10 11.85 2.74
N GLU A 256 -2.96 11.95 3.75
CA GLU A 256 -2.54 11.80 5.14
C GLU A 256 -2.24 10.33 5.47
N SER A 257 -1.26 10.11 6.33
CA SER A 257 -0.99 8.81 6.94
C SER A 257 -2.17 8.39 7.84
N PRO A 258 -2.60 7.12 7.82
CA PRO A 258 -3.57 6.59 8.77
C PRO A 258 -3.08 6.80 10.20
N LYS A 259 -4.01 7.17 11.08
CA LYS A 259 -3.78 7.16 12.53
C LYS A 259 -3.67 5.70 12.98
N ASP A 260 -2.76 5.43 13.93
CA ASP A 260 -2.54 4.12 14.56
C ASP A 260 -1.78 3.07 13.72
N ILE A 261 -0.88 3.50 12.82
CA ILE A 261 0.09 2.58 12.23
C ILE A 261 1.07 2.12 13.32
N LYS A 262 1.07 0.82 13.62
CA LYS A 262 2.11 0.21 14.46
C LYS A 262 3.43 0.31 13.73
N GLU A 263 4.43 0.89 14.38
CA GLU A 263 5.81 0.82 13.91
C GLU A 263 6.27 -0.64 13.92
N ARG A 264 6.95 -1.05 12.85
CA ARG A 264 7.56 -2.38 12.81
C ARG A 264 8.73 -2.37 13.78
N SER A 265 8.61 -3.07 14.91
CA SER A 265 9.77 -3.38 15.75
C SER A 265 10.73 -4.27 14.95
N ILE A 266 11.97 -3.81 14.76
CA ILE A 266 13.05 -4.55 14.09
C ILE A 266 13.46 -5.74 14.96
#